data_AF-A0A1E1M888-F1
#
_entry.id   AF-A0A1E1M888-F1
#
_cell.length_a   1.000
_cell.length_b   1.000
_cell.length_c   1.000
_cell.angle_alpha   90.00
_cell.angle_beta   90.00
_cell.angle_gamma   90.00
#
_symmetry.space_group_name_H-M   'P 1'
#
loop_
_entity.id
_entity.type
_entity.pdbx_description
1 polymer ?
#
loop_
_entity_poly.entity_id
_entity_poly.type
_entity_poly.pdbx_seq_one_letter_code
_entity_poly.pdbx_strand_id
1 'polypeptide(L)'
;MGIRVHHEKLQQRTYSPKIEDDLPNPRQHTYFGKDLARTLRYNAEKDIETVLGDHEINLLQDPIPEVSSTRESKDLMNTYFLIFDQAFFCKLLGKDLKKRIVIYDDHQNDASLGYYKDGIIHINMTIQDRTGPLGEKQLAVLLHEMLHAF
;
A
#
# COMPACT_ATOMS: atom_id res chain seq x y z
N MET A 1 19.72 -11.02 55.80
CA MET A 1 19.09 -11.29 54.48
C MET A 1 18.56 -9.97 53.95
N GLY A 2 19.19 -9.41 52.91
CA GLY A 2 18.76 -8.17 52.26
C GLY A 2 19.13 -8.26 50.79
N ILE A 3 18.12 -8.38 49.93
CA ILE A 3 18.29 -8.61 48.50
C ILE A 3 18.57 -7.26 47.82
N ARG A 4 19.77 -7.10 47.25
CA ARG A 4 20.08 -6.02 46.31
C ARG A 4 19.47 -6.37 44.96
N VAL A 5 18.49 -5.61 44.53
CA VAL A 5 18.00 -5.66 43.14
C VAL A 5 18.84 -4.67 42.34
N HIS A 6 19.74 -5.21 41.50
CA HIS A 6 20.42 -4.43 40.48
C HIS A 6 19.38 -3.97 39.43
N HIS A 7 19.24 -2.66 39.24
CA HIS A 7 18.56 -2.10 38.08
C HIS A 7 19.48 -2.26 36.86
N GLU A 8 19.27 -3.31 36.08
CA GLU A 8 19.81 -3.41 34.73
C GLU A 8 18.97 -2.57 33.77
N LYS A 9 19.67 -1.67 33.07
CA LYS A 9 19.16 -0.88 31.95
C LYS A 9 18.74 -1.82 30.81
N LEU A 10 17.45 -1.89 30.49
CA LEU A 10 16.98 -2.44 29.23
C LEU A 10 17.31 -1.45 28.10
N GLN A 11 18.48 -1.64 27.47
CA GLN A 11 18.74 -1.08 26.14
C GLN A 11 17.77 -1.75 25.17
N GLN A 12 16.82 -0.97 24.64
CA GLN A 12 16.05 -1.36 23.46
C GLN A 12 17.03 -1.54 22.30
N ARG A 13 17.33 -2.79 21.94
CA ARG A 13 18.00 -3.11 20.68
C ARG A 13 16.99 -2.86 19.57
N THR A 14 17.21 -1.79 18.81
CA THR A 14 16.55 -1.52 17.54
C THR A 14 16.78 -2.71 16.61
N TYR A 15 15.75 -3.54 16.42
CA TYR A 15 15.77 -4.65 15.49
C TYR A 15 15.57 -4.07 14.08
N SER A 16 16.66 -3.77 13.38
CA SER A 16 16.60 -3.59 11.93
C SER A 16 16.46 -4.98 11.31
N PRO A 17 15.39 -5.30 10.56
CA PRO A 17 15.24 -6.63 10.00
C PRO A 17 16.29 -6.84 8.90
N LYS A 18 17.17 -7.82 9.14
CA LYS A 18 18.15 -8.32 8.18
C LYS A 18 17.44 -9.00 7.01
N ILE A 19 17.06 -8.17 6.07
CA ILE A 19 17.14 -8.42 4.63
C ILE A 19 18.52 -9.05 4.36
N GLU A 20 18.64 -10.15 3.62
CA GLU A 20 19.88 -10.97 3.43
C GLU A 20 19.83 -12.24 4.29
N ASP A 21 19.79 -13.44 3.74
CA ASP A 21 21.05 -13.97 3.25
C ASP A 21 21.03 -14.76 1.94
N ASP A 22 19.98 -15.48 1.51
CA ASP A 22 20.16 -16.38 0.36
C ASP A 22 18.86 -16.63 -0.41
N LEU A 23 18.73 -16.17 -1.66
CA LEU A 23 17.76 -16.77 -2.58
C LEU A 23 18.14 -16.70 -4.06
N PRO A 24 18.19 -17.90 -4.67
CA PRO A 24 17.74 -18.16 -6.03
C PRO A 24 16.72 -19.32 -6.03
N ASN A 25 15.42 -19.06 -5.81
CA ASN A 25 14.31 -19.87 -6.34
C ASN A 25 12.92 -19.25 -6.05
N PRO A 26 12.03 -19.04 -7.04
CA PRO A 26 10.81 -18.21 -6.91
C PRO A 26 9.52 -18.99 -6.60
N ARG A 27 9.57 -20.26 -6.19
CA ARG A 27 8.39 -21.16 -6.16
C ARG A 27 7.68 -21.30 -4.81
N GLN A 28 8.05 -20.53 -3.81
CA GLN A 28 7.34 -20.48 -2.53
C GLN A 28 7.09 -19.00 -2.26
N HIS A 29 5.81 -18.62 -2.11
CA HIS A 29 5.31 -17.26 -1.87
C HIS A 29 5.84 -16.66 -0.55
N THR A 30 7.15 -16.51 -0.46
CA THR A 30 7.92 -15.95 0.64
C THR A 30 9.00 -15.14 -0.05
N TYR A 31 8.67 -13.89 -0.36
CA TYR A 31 9.64 -12.95 -0.88
C TYR A 31 10.57 -12.57 0.27
N PHE A 32 11.86 -12.86 0.13
CA PHE A 32 12.85 -12.41 1.10
C PHE A 32 12.98 -10.90 0.95
N GLY A 33 13.09 -10.17 2.06
CA GLY A 33 13.12 -8.69 2.04
C GLY A 33 14.21 -8.11 1.12
N LYS A 34 15.25 -8.87 0.77
CA LYS A 34 16.30 -8.47 -0.18
C LYS A 34 15.83 -8.51 -1.62
N ASP A 35 15.09 -9.55 -1.98
CA ASP A 35 14.52 -9.73 -3.32
C ASP A 35 13.39 -8.74 -3.52
N LEU A 36 12.63 -8.48 -2.46
CA LEU A 36 11.63 -7.45 -2.42
C LEU A 36 12.26 -6.06 -2.58
N ALA A 37 13.27 -5.72 -1.77
CA ALA A 37 13.97 -4.44 -1.86
C ALA A 37 14.71 -4.24 -3.19
N ARG A 38 15.30 -5.31 -3.74
CA ARG A 38 15.95 -5.31 -5.05
C ARG A 38 14.93 -5.13 -6.17
N THR A 39 13.81 -5.82 -6.10
CA THR A 39 12.71 -5.69 -7.06
C THR A 39 12.12 -4.28 -7.02
N LEU A 40 11.88 -3.73 -5.83
CA LEU A 40 11.44 -2.35 -5.63
C LEU A 40 12.45 -1.33 -6.18
N ARG A 41 13.74 -1.49 -5.87
CA ARG A 41 14.80 -0.61 -6.41
C ARG A 41 14.88 -0.69 -7.93
N TYR A 42 14.85 -1.90 -8.48
CA TYR A 42 14.90 -2.11 -9.92
C TYR A 42 13.67 -1.53 -10.63
N ASN A 43 12.48 -1.60 -10.03
CA ASN A 43 11.29 -0.94 -10.56
C ASN A 43 11.35 0.59 -10.39
N ALA A 44 11.91 1.10 -9.30
CA ALA A 44 12.11 2.54 -9.12
C ALA A 44 13.14 3.13 -10.12
N GLU A 45 14.07 2.32 -10.61
CA GLU A 45 15.04 2.70 -11.65
C GLU A 45 14.46 2.62 -13.07
N LYS A 46 13.32 1.95 -13.25
CA LYS A 46 12.65 1.86 -14.54
C LYS A 46 11.72 3.04 -14.74
N ASP A 47 11.73 3.57 -15.96
CA ASP A 47 10.70 4.50 -16.38
C ASP A 47 9.33 3.80 -16.31
N ILE A 48 8.32 4.49 -15.80
CA ILE A 48 6.98 3.95 -15.61
C ILE A 48 6.38 3.50 -16.95
N GLU A 49 6.79 4.15 -18.05
CA GLU A 49 6.44 3.80 -19.44
C GLU A 49 6.98 2.42 -19.88
N THR A 50 8.00 1.89 -19.20
CA THR A 50 8.53 0.54 -19.49
C THR A 50 7.80 -0.56 -18.72
N VAL A 51 7.00 -0.18 -17.72
CA VAL A 51 6.30 -1.10 -16.80
C VAL A 51 4.80 -1.13 -17.09
N LEU A 52 4.22 -0.01 -17.53
CA LEU A 52 2.82 0.14 -17.89
C LEU A 52 2.63 0.12 -19.42
N GLY A 53 1.43 -0.28 -19.88
CA GLY A 53 1.06 -0.12 -21.28
C GLY A 53 0.48 1.27 -21.53
N ASP A 54 0.35 1.62 -22.81
CA ASP A 54 -0.17 2.93 -23.24
C ASP A 54 -1.53 3.25 -22.61
N HIS A 55 -2.39 2.24 -22.43
CA HIS A 55 -3.70 2.43 -21.81
C HIS A 55 -3.59 2.87 -20.34
N GLU A 56 -2.73 2.23 -19.55
CA GLU A 56 -2.53 2.60 -18.15
C GLU A 56 -1.81 3.95 -18.02
N ILE A 57 -0.88 4.26 -18.92
CA ILE A 57 -0.21 5.57 -18.97
C ILE A 57 -1.22 6.68 -19.26
N ASN A 58 -2.10 6.48 -20.25
CA ASN A 58 -3.15 7.46 -20.55
C ASN A 58 -4.07 7.69 -19.34
N LEU A 59 -4.44 6.63 -18.61
CA LEU A 59 -5.25 6.74 -17.39
C LEU A 59 -4.54 7.49 -16.25
N LEU A 60 -3.20 7.46 -16.19
CA LEU A 60 -2.43 8.24 -15.21
C LEU A 60 -2.27 9.71 -15.61
N GLN A 61 -2.38 10.02 -16.91
CA GLN A 61 -2.30 11.38 -17.45
C GLN A 61 -3.66 12.09 -17.46
N ASP A 62 -4.75 11.32 -17.58
CA ASP A 62 -6.10 11.84 -17.52
C ASP A 62 -6.43 12.38 -16.11
N PRO A 63 -7.25 13.45 -16.01
CA PRO A 63 -7.75 13.91 -14.73
C PRO A 63 -8.48 12.79 -13.98
N ILE A 64 -8.18 12.65 -12.68
CA ILE A 64 -8.86 11.67 -11.83
C ILE A 64 -10.35 12.05 -11.75
N PRO A 65 -11.27 11.12 -12.07
CA PRO A 65 -12.68 11.43 -12.11
C PRO A 65 -13.20 11.79 -10.71
N GLU A 66 -14.12 12.75 -10.65
CA GLU A 66 -14.84 13.03 -9.42
C GLU A 66 -15.66 11.80 -9.00
N VAL A 67 -15.70 11.55 -7.69
CA VAL A 67 -16.45 10.44 -7.10
C VAL A 67 -17.43 11.01 -6.09
N SER A 68 -18.68 10.59 -6.20
CA SER A 68 -19.80 11.05 -5.37
C SER A 68 -20.48 9.91 -4.61
N SER A 69 -20.18 8.67 -4.96
CA SER A 69 -20.77 7.47 -4.36
C SER A 69 -19.73 6.41 -4.01
N THR A 70 -20.08 5.54 -3.06
CA THR A 70 -19.30 4.35 -2.68
C THR A 70 -18.99 3.46 -3.89
N ARG A 71 -19.93 3.36 -4.83
CA ARG A 71 -19.75 2.56 -6.05
C ARG A 71 -18.69 3.16 -6.97
N GLU A 72 -18.79 4.45 -7.27
CA GLU A 72 -17.81 5.16 -8.10
C GLU A 72 -16.42 5.12 -7.47
N SER A 73 -16.32 5.35 -6.16
CA SER A 73 -15.06 5.21 -5.42
C SER A 73 -14.50 3.80 -5.53
N LYS A 74 -15.33 2.76 -5.35
CA LYS A 74 -14.88 1.37 -5.47
C LYS A 74 -14.41 1.02 -6.89
N ASP A 75 -15.10 1.49 -7.91
CA ASP A 75 -14.73 1.27 -9.32
C ASP A 75 -13.41 2.00 -9.66
N LEU A 76 -13.23 3.21 -9.13
CA LEU A 76 -11.97 3.96 -9.21
C LEU A 76 -10.82 3.20 -8.53
N MET A 77 -10.99 2.81 -7.27
CA MET A 77 -9.96 2.06 -6.51
C MET A 77 -9.58 0.75 -7.22
N ASN A 78 -10.58 0.02 -7.73
CA ASN A 78 -10.35 -1.23 -8.46
C ASN A 78 -9.53 -1.03 -9.74
N THR A 79 -9.72 0.08 -10.43
CA THR A 79 -9.01 0.41 -11.66
C THR A 79 -7.56 0.73 -11.34
N TYR A 80 -7.35 1.71 -10.47
CA TYR A 80 -6.00 2.17 -10.12
C TYR A 80 -5.21 1.17 -9.29
N PHE A 81 -5.85 0.28 -8.52
CA PHE A 81 -5.14 -0.79 -7.81
C PHE A 81 -4.29 -1.64 -8.76
N LEU A 82 -4.82 -2.01 -9.94
CA LEU A 82 -4.07 -2.82 -10.89
C LEU A 82 -2.89 -2.05 -11.49
N ILE A 83 -3.09 -0.76 -11.75
CA ILE A 83 -2.06 0.14 -12.27
C ILE A 83 -0.94 0.27 -11.23
N PHE A 84 -1.29 0.57 -9.97
CA PHE A 84 -0.33 0.70 -8.87
C PHE A 84 0.38 -0.61 -8.55
N ASP A 85 -0.32 -1.74 -8.52
CA ASP A 85 0.27 -3.07 -8.30
C ASP A 85 1.30 -3.38 -9.39
N GLN A 86 0.99 -3.05 -10.65
CA GLN A 86 1.93 -3.23 -11.76
C GLN A 86 3.11 -2.25 -11.69
N ALA A 87 2.85 -0.97 -11.48
CA ALA A 87 3.87 0.09 -11.48
C ALA A 87 4.84 -0.04 -10.30
N PHE A 88 4.31 -0.20 -9.08
CA PHE A 88 5.08 -0.07 -7.84
C PHE A 88 5.37 -1.42 -7.16
N PHE A 89 4.49 -2.41 -7.32
CA PHE A 89 4.55 -3.66 -6.55
C PHE A 89 4.77 -4.90 -7.42
N CYS A 90 5.13 -4.75 -8.70
CA CYS A 90 5.44 -5.85 -9.63
C CYS A 90 4.38 -6.95 -9.72
N LYS A 91 3.10 -6.60 -9.58
CA LYS A 91 1.97 -7.55 -9.55
C LYS A 91 2.00 -8.54 -8.38
N LEU A 92 2.72 -8.20 -7.30
CA LEU A 92 2.89 -9.07 -6.13
C LEU A 92 1.70 -9.02 -5.18
N LEU A 93 0.94 -7.92 -5.14
CA LEU A 93 -0.28 -7.83 -4.34
C LEU A 93 -1.43 -8.62 -4.97
N GLY A 94 -1.47 -8.64 -6.30
CA GLY A 94 -2.29 -9.55 -7.07
C GLY A 94 -3.81 -9.26 -7.04
N LYS A 95 -4.56 -10.02 -7.84
CA LYS A 95 -6.00 -9.81 -8.06
C LYS A 95 -6.88 -10.13 -6.86
N ASP A 96 -6.37 -10.88 -5.88
CA ASP A 96 -7.16 -11.29 -4.73
C ASP A 96 -7.24 -10.19 -3.66
N LEU A 97 -6.19 -9.37 -3.50
CA LEU A 97 -6.26 -8.20 -2.62
C LEU A 97 -7.16 -7.10 -3.21
N LYS A 98 -7.18 -6.94 -4.54
CA LYS A 98 -8.14 -6.05 -5.23
C LYS A 98 -9.60 -6.31 -4.82
N LYS A 99 -9.99 -7.59 -4.68
CA LYS A 99 -11.36 -7.96 -4.27
C LYS A 99 -11.68 -7.63 -2.81
N ARG A 100 -10.66 -7.29 -2.02
CA ARG A 100 -10.72 -7.01 -0.59
C ARG A 100 -10.53 -5.52 -0.29
N ILE A 101 -10.99 -4.66 -1.21
CA ILE A 101 -11.12 -3.22 -0.97
C ILE A 101 -12.56 -2.94 -0.49
N VAL A 102 -12.67 -2.39 0.71
CA VAL A 102 -13.92 -1.97 1.34
C VAL A 102 -13.95 -0.47 1.44
N ILE A 103 -14.97 0.12 0.86
CA ILE A 103 -15.25 1.55 0.97
C ILE A 103 -16.27 1.71 2.11
N TYR A 104 -15.94 2.51 3.12
CA TYR A 104 -16.80 2.77 4.26
C TYR A 104 -17.03 4.27 4.44
N ASP A 105 -18.03 4.63 5.23
CA ASP A 105 -18.32 6.02 5.56
C ASP A 105 -18.28 6.17 7.07
N ASP A 106 -17.29 6.90 7.57
CA ASP A 106 -17.17 7.21 8.99
C ASP A 106 -17.04 8.71 9.18
N HIS A 107 -18.18 9.34 9.47
CA HIS A 107 -18.29 10.76 9.79
C HIS A 107 -17.87 11.10 11.23
N GLN A 108 -17.61 10.10 12.08
CA GLN A 108 -17.39 10.30 13.52
C GLN A 108 -15.91 10.20 13.92
N ASN A 109 -15.06 9.61 13.06
CA ASN A 109 -13.69 9.25 13.40
C ASN A 109 -12.71 9.89 12.40
N ASP A 110 -12.34 11.14 12.65
CA ASP A 110 -11.45 11.96 11.81
C ASP A 110 -10.00 11.45 11.67
N ALA A 111 -9.64 10.38 12.39
CA ALA A 111 -8.24 9.97 12.51
C ALA A 111 -7.75 9.06 11.38
N SER A 112 -8.64 8.38 10.64
CA SER A 112 -8.25 7.37 9.64
C SER A 112 -8.91 7.64 8.29
N LEU A 113 -8.08 8.09 7.34
CA LEU A 113 -8.44 8.23 5.93
C LEU A 113 -8.62 6.86 5.24
N GLY A 114 -7.95 5.85 5.79
CA GLY A 114 -8.03 4.44 5.46
C GLY A 114 -7.18 3.62 6.43
N TYR A 115 -7.22 2.31 6.29
CA TYR A 115 -6.34 1.38 6.99
C TYR A 115 -6.34 0.00 6.32
N TYR A 116 -5.20 -0.69 6.40
CA TYR A 116 -5.08 -2.11 6.07
C TYR A 116 -5.19 -2.98 7.33
N LYS A 117 -6.09 -3.96 7.31
CA LYS A 117 -6.27 -4.91 8.42
C LYS A 117 -6.81 -6.25 7.93
N ASP A 118 -6.28 -7.35 8.47
CA ASP A 118 -6.76 -8.72 8.20
C ASP A 118 -6.84 -9.08 6.70
N GLY A 119 -5.94 -8.52 5.88
CA GLY A 119 -5.92 -8.74 4.43
C GLY A 119 -6.96 -7.93 3.65
N ILE A 120 -7.53 -6.88 4.25
CA ILE A 120 -8.55 -6.00 3.68
C ILE A 120 -8.05 -4.56 3.73
N ILE A 121 -8.17 -3.84 2.62
CA ILE A 121 -7.91 -2.41 2.54
C ILE A 121 -9.24 -1.67 2.77
N HIS A 122 -9.29 -0.84 3.79
CA HIS A 122 -10.44 0.00 4.11
C HIS A 122 -10.15 1.44 3.71
N ILE A 123 -11.04 2.05 2.92
CA ILE A 123 -10.92 3.45 2.46
C ILE A 123 -12.16 4.22 2.90
N ASN A 124 -11.95 5.38 3.51
CA ASN A 124 -13.05 6.24 3.96
C ASN A 124 -13.62 7.08 2.79
N MET A 125 -14.95 7.20 2.74
CA MET A 125 -15.68 8.09 1.85
C MET A 125 -15.64 9.54 2.29
N THR A 126 -15.51 9.79 3.59
CA THR A 126 -15.44 11.14 4.13
C THR A 126 -14.02 11.51 4.51
N ILE A 127 -13.31 12.12 3.57
CA ILE A 127 -12.02 12.78 3.83
C ILE A 127 -12.30 14.28 3.97
N GLN A 128 -12.28 14.80 5.20
CA GLN A 128 -12.68 16.18 5.52
C GLN A 128 -11.73 17.27 4.97
N ASP A 129 -10.56 16.90 4.46
CA ASP A 129 -9.62 17.85 3.88
C ASP A 129 -10.26 18.61 2.69
N ARG A 130 -10.11 19.94 2.69
CA ARG A 130 -10.69 20.88 1.72
C ARG A 130 -9.85 21.07 0.46
N THR A 131 -8.70 20.41 0.33
CA THR A 131 -7.78 20.60 -0.79
C THR A 131 -7.84 19.45 -1.79
N GLY A 132 -8.38 19.68 -3.00
CA GLY A 132 -8.39 18.71 -4.10
C GLY A 132 -9.56 17.68 -4.09
N PRO A 133 -9.80 17.00 -5.23
CA PRO A 133 -10.90 16.05 -5.41
C PRO A 133 -10.81 14.84 -4.47
N LEU A 134 -11.97 14.30 -4.06
CA LEU A 134 -12.05 13.13 -3.19
C LEU A 134 -11.33 11.91 -3.79
N GLY A 135 -11.47 11.69 -5.11
CA GLY A 135 -10.86 10.58 -5.81
C GLY A 135 -9.32 10.57 -5.69
N GLU A 136 -8.67 11.73 -5.85
CA GLU A 136 -7.21 11.84 -5.73
C GLU A 136 -6.72 11.44 -4.34
N LYS A 137 -7.41 11.92 -3.30
CA LYS A 137 -7.10 11.59 -1.90
C LYS A 137 -7.27 10.10 -1.64
N GLN A 138 -8.38 9.53 -2.10
CA GLN A 138 -8.63 8.10 -1.94
C GLN A 138 -7.59 7.24 -2.67
N LEU A 139 -7.10 7.69 -3.83
CA LEU A 139 -6.00 7.01 -4.54
C LEU A 139 -4.66 7.12 -3.80
N ALA A 140 -4.36 8.27 -3.18
CA ALA A 140 -3.18 8.41 -2.34
C ALA A 140 -3.24 7.49 -1.11
N VAL A 141 -4.40 7.41 -0.45
CA VAL A 141 -4.64 6.49 0.67
C VAL A 141 -4.54 5.05 0.19
N LEU A 142 -5.14 4.69 -0.95
CA LEU A 142 -5.03 3.35 -1.53
C LEU A 142 -3.57 2.94 -1.72
N LEU A 143 -2.75 3.81 -2.32
CA LEU A 143 -1.33 3.54 -2.52
C LEU A 143 -0.58 3.35 -1.19
N HIS A 144 -0.92 4.17 -0.18
CA HIS A 144 -0.37 4.03 1.17
C HIS A 144 -0.76 2.70 1.83
N GLU A 145 -2.02 2.27 1.73
CA GLU A 145 -2.47 1.00 2.30
C GLU A 145 -1.96 -0.22 1.52
N MET A 146 -1.75 -0.08 0.21
CA MET A 146 -1.07 -1.10 -0.60
C MET A 146 0.38 -1.31 -0.14
N LEU A 147 1.06 -0.25 0.32
CA LEU A 147 2.39 -0.37 0.92
C LEU A 147 2.36 -1.13 2.25
N HIS A 148 1.32 -0.96 3.09
CA HIS A 148 1.16 -1.77 4.31
C HIS A 148 0.83 -3.24 4.01
N ALA A 149 0.17 -3.50 2.88
CA ALA A 149 -0.18 -4.86 2.46
C ALA A 149 0.98 -5.63 1.82
N PHE A 150 2.00 -4.92 1.32
CA PHE A 150 3.17 -5.46 0.63
C PHE A 150 4.28 -5.88 1.59
#